data_AF-A0A926T4D5-F1
#
_entry.id   AF-A0A926T4D5-F1
#
_cell.length_a   1.000
_cell.length_b   1.000
_cell.length_c   1.000
_cell.angle_alpha   90.00
_cell.angle_beta   90.00
_cell.angle_gamma   90.00
#
_symmetry.space_group_name_H-M   'P 1'
#
loop_
_entity.id
_entity.type
_entity.pdbx_description
1 polymer ?
#
loop_
_entity_poly.entity_id
_entity_poly.type
_entity_poly.pdbx_seq_one_letter_code
_entity_poly.pdbx_strand_id
1 'polypeptide(L)'
;MHEISDENAKAAHKHASLSEKHGKSVENCGNVLKDLSQGAEEEGKLIEEYGKTIQEHARLAQEFAQAIPENKSNSTELYVKSAEEHSKAAQLHADAVKEYLKVGKAYIDKTRGDLDKQS
;
A
#
# COMPACT_ATOMS: atom_id res chain seq x y z
N MET A 1 24.39 23.01 6.75
CA MET A 1 23.59 21.80 6.45
C MET A 1 22.36 21.88 7.33
N HIS A 2 21.14 21.83 6.79
CA HIS A 2 19.93 21.89 7.63
C HIS A 2 19.68 20.50 8.22
N GLU A 3 19.54 20.45 9.54
CA GLU A 3 19.13 19.24 10.25
C GLU A 3 17.61 19.11 10.19
N ILE A 4 17.12 17.87 10.08
CA ILE A 4 15.70 17.58 10.18
C ILE A 4 15.26 17.72 11.64
N SER A 5 14.12 18.36 11.88
CA SER A 5 13.56 18.49 13.23
C SER A 5 13.08 17.14 13.78
N ASP A 6 13.03 17.03 15.11
CA ASP A 6 12.49 15.84 15.78
C ASP A 6 11.02 15.59 15.39
N GLU A 7 10.24 16.64 15.12
CA GLU A 7 8.87 16.54 14.63
C GLU A 7 8.81 15.86 13.26
N ASN A 8 9.72 16.22 12.35
CA ASN A 8 9.78 15.63 11.02
C ASN A 8 10.25 14.17 11.07
N ALA A 9 11.22 13.84 11.95
CA ALA A 9 11.62 12.45 12.17
C ALA A 9 10.46 11.59 12.71
N LYS A 10 9.69 12.11 13.69
CA LYS A 10 8.48 11.46 14.20
C LYS A 10 7.41 11.31 13.12
N ALA A 11 7.23 12.32 12.26
CA ALA A 11 6.31 12.24 11.15
C ALA A 11 6.72 11.12 10.18
N ALA A 12 7.99 11.02 9.82
CA ALA A 12 8.51 9.95 8.95
C ALA A 12 8.18 8.55 9.50
N HIS A 13 8.41 8.31 10.80
CA HIS A 13 7.99 7.07 11.45
C HIS A 13 6.50 6.79 11.37
N LYS A 14 5.68 7.82 11.63
CA LYS A 14 4.22 7.68 11.59
C LYS A 14 3.75 7.34 10.18
N HIS A 15 4.33 7.96 9.16
CA HIS A 15 4.02 7.69 7.75
C HIS A 15 4.41 6.27 7.34
N ALA A 16 5.61 5.80 7.72
CA ALA A 16 6.04 4.43 7.47
C ALA A 16 5.12 3.40 8.16
N SER A 17 4.79 3.62 9.44
CA SER A 17 3.86 2.76 10.20
C SER A 17 2.45 2.72 9.58
N LEU A 18 1.99 3.84 9.00
CA LEU A 18 0.70 3.90 8.32
C LEU A 18 0.75 3.13 6.98
N SER A 19 1.83 3.27 6.21
CA SER A 19 2.05 2.48 4.99
C SER A 19 2.02 0.98 5.27
N GLU A 20 2.64 0.53 6.37
CA GLU A 20 2.62 -0.89 6.74
C GLU A 20 1.19 -1.38 7.00
N LYS A 21 0.38 -0.60 7.73
CA LYS A 21 -1.02 -0.92 7.97
C LYS A 21 -1.83 -0.99 6.68
N HIS A 22 -1.64 -0.03 5.77
CA HIS A 22 -2.31 -0.05 4.47
C HIS A 22 -1.91 -1.29 3.66
N GLY A 23 -0.63 -1.66 3.64
CA GLY A 23 -0.17 -2.85 2.94
C GLY A 23 -0.82 -4.14 3.47
N LYS A 24 -0.93 -4.28 4.81
CA LYS A 24 -1.67 -5.41 5.42
C LYS A 24 -3.15 -5.41 5.06
N SER A 25 -3.79 -4.24 5.04
CA SER A 25 -5.20 -4.13 4.62
C SER A 25 -5.39 -4.55 3.16
N VAL A 26 -4.52 -4.10 2.26
CA VAL A 26 -4.55 -4.47 0.84
C VAL A 26 -4.31 -5.98 0.66
N GLU A 27 -3.34 -6.54 1.37
CA GLU A 27 -3.06 -7.99 1.35
C GLU A 27 -4.30 -8.80 1.76
N ASN A 28 -4.96 -8.38 2.85
CA ASN A 28 -6.19 -9.01 3.31
C ASN A 28 -7.33 -8.90 2.28
N CYS A 29 -7.47 -7.77 1.59
CA CYS A 29 -8.44 -7.64 0.50
C CYS A 29 -8.17 -8.63 -0.63
N GLY A 30 -6.90 -8.83 -1.01
CA GLY A 30 -6.50 -9.83 -1.99
C GLY A 30 -6.86 -11.25 -1.56
N ASN A 31 -6.59 -11.60 -0.30
CA ASN A 31 -6.97 -12.89 0.29
C ASN A 31 -8.49 -13.12 0.24
N VAL A 32 -9.28 -12.14 0.66
CA VAL A 32 -10.75 -12.23 0.62
C VAL A 32 -11.28 -12.40 -0.80
N LEU A 33 -10.69 -11.72 -1.80
CA LEU A 33 -11.10 -11.87 -3.19
C LEU A 33 -10.85 -13.28 -3.75
N LYS A 34 -9.72 -13.90 -3.41
CA LYS A 34 -9.43 -15.29 -3.79
C LYS A 34 -10.49 -16.25 -3.23
N ASP A 35 -10.94 -16.00 -1.99
CA ASP A 35 -11.92 -16.86 -1.31
C ASP A 35 -13.36 -16.66 -1.84
N LEU A 36 -13.70 -15.47 -2.34
CA LEU A 36 -15.07 -15.09 -2.72
C LEU A 36 -15.57 -15.79 -3.98
N SER A 37 -14.73 -16.07 -4.98
CA SER A 37 -15.13 -16.91 -6.11
C SER A 37 -13.94 -17.33 -6.98
N GLN A 38 -14.08 -18.47 -7.67
CA GLN A 38 -13.11 -18.96 -8.66
C GLN A 38 -12.81 -17.98 -9.81
N GLY A 39 -13.65 -16.97 -10.02
CA GLY A 39 -13.48 -15.97 -11.07
C GLY A 39 -12.64 -14.74 -10.71
N ALA A 40 -12.17 -14.63 -9.47
CA ALA A 40 -11.33 -13.51 -8.98
C ALA A 40 -10.00 -13.97 -8.37
N GLU A 41 -9.59 -15.22 -8.62
CA GLU A 41 -8.39 -15.77 -8.00
C GLU A 41 -7.13 -15.03 -8.46
N GLU A 42 -7.03 -14.71 -9.75
CA GLU A 42 -5.86 -14.02 -10.32
C GLU A 42 -5.80 -12.57 -9.82
N GLU A 43 -6.93 -11.86 -9.80
CA GLU A 43 -7.00 -10.49 -9.30
C GLU A 43 -6.77 -10.42 -7.80
N GLY A 44 -7.27 -11.42 -7.04
CA GLY A 44 -6.98 -11.57 -5.62
C GLY A 44 -5.50 -11.77 -5.34
N LYS A 45 -4.80 -12.59 -6.14
CA LYS A 45 -3.33 -12.76 -6.06
C LYS A 45 -2.58 -11.46 -6.37
N LEU A 46 -3.01 -10.73 -7.40
CA LEU A 46 -2.41 -9.45 -7.76
C LEU A 46 -2.55 -8.41 -6.63
N ILE A 47 -3.74 -8.31 -6.03
CA ILE A 47 -3.99 -7.40 -4.92
C ILE A 47 -3.22 -7.83 -3.66
N GLU A 48 -3.09 -9.13 -3.40
CA GLU A 48 -2.23 -9.64 -2.34
C GLU A 48 -0.77 -9.22 -2.54
N GLU A 49 -0.25 -9.34 -3.77
CA GLU A 49 1.11 -8.94 -4.13
C GLU A 49 1.33 -7.44 -3.91
N TYR A 50 0.40 -6.58 -4.35
CA TYR A 50 0.45 -5.16 -4.02
C TYR A 50 0.56 -4.92 -2.51
N GLY A 51 -0.22 -5.63 -1.69
CA GLY A 51 -0.18 -5.53 -0.25
C GLY A 51 1.19 -5.85 0.34
N LYS A 52 1.86 -6.89 -0.19
CA LYS A 52 3.22 -7.27 0.23
C LYS A 52 4.26 -6.24 -0.19
N THR A 53 4.20 -5.73 -1.43
CA THR A 53 5.14 -4.71 -1.91
C THR A 53 4.98 -3.39 -1.15
N ILE A 54 3.75 -2.99 -0.79
CA ILE A 54 3.51 -1.81 0.07
C ILE A 54 4.19 -2.00 1.44
N GLN A 55 4.11 -3.19 2.03
CA GLN A 55 4.76 -3.50 3.31
C GLN A 55 6.29 -3.45 3.20
N GLU A 56 6.87 -3.89 2.08
CA GLU A 56 8.31 -3.79 1.84
C GLU A 56 8.79 -2.33 1.81
N HIS A 57 8.11 -1.47 1.05
CA HIS A 57 8.40 -0.04 1.02
C HIS A 57 8.16 0.63 2.38
N ALA A 58 7.14 0.20 3.13
CA ALA A 58 6.91 0.70 4.48
C ALA A 58 8.06 0.34 5.43
N ARG A 59 8.62 -0.88 5.33
CA ARG A 59 9.78 -1.32 6.12
C ARG A 59 11.02 -0.48 5.79
N LEU A 60 11.30 -0.25 4.50
CA LEU A 60 12.42 0.61 4.07
C LEU A 60 12.23 2.05 4.55
N ALA A 61 11.02 2.60 4.43
CA ALA A 61 10.70 3.94 4.94
C ALA A 61 10.95 4.03 6.45
N GLN A 62 10.59 2.99 7.20
CA GLN A 62 10.79 2.90 8.65
C GLN A 62 12.28 2.82 9.00
N GLU A 63 13.08 2.02 8.28
CA GLU A 63 14.52 1.92 8.48
C GLU A 63 15.22 3.27 8.28
N PHE A 64 14.87 3.99 7.21
CA PHE A 64 15.41 5.32 6.99
C PHE A 64 14.98 6.32 8.07
N ALA A 65 13.71 6.26 8.51
CA ALA A 65 13.23 7.12 9.59
C ALA A 65 13.97 6.84 10.92
N GLN A 66 14.23 5.57 11.25
CA GLN A 66 14.98 5.15 12.45
C GLN A 66 16.42 5.64 12.45
N ALA A 67 17.04 5.75 11.27
CA ALA A 67 18.42 6.22 11.14
C ALA A 67 18.58 7.75 11.27
N ILE A 68 17.49 8.53 11.14
CA ILE A 68 17.53 10.01 11.24
C ILE A 68 18.16 10.51 12.56
N PRO A 69 17.69 10.08 13.76
CA PRO A 69 18.26 10.55 15.02
C PRO A 69 19.71 10.10 15.23
N GLU A 70 20.12 8.98 14.62
CA GLU A 70 21.46 8.40 14.75
C GLU A 70 22.49 9.10 13.85
N ASN A 71 22.06 9.69 12.72
CA ASN A 71 22.95 10.30 11.74
C ASN A 71 22.50 11.72 11.37
N LYS A 72 22.71 12.66 12.30
CA LYS A 72 22.32 14.07 12.15
C LYS A 72 22.90 14.74 10.90
N SER A 73 24.15 14.43 10.55
CA SER A 73 24.80 14.96 9.34
C SER A 73 24.09 14.54 8.05
N ASN A 74 23.49 13.35 8.00
CA ASN A 74 22.75 12.88 6.82
C ASN A 74 21.23 12.89 7.03
N SER A 75 20.74 13.56 8.07
CA SER A 75 19.33 13.53 8.47
C SER A 75 18.38 13.94 7.35
N THR A 76 18.74 14.96 6.56
CA THR A 76 17.94 15.39 5.39
C THR A 76 17.86 14.31 4.31
N GLU A 77 18.97 13.65 3.97
CA GLU A 77 18.99 12.59 2.96
C GLU A 77 18.17 11.38 3.41
N LEU A 78 18.31 10.98 4.68
CA LEU A 78 17.54 9.88 5.27
C LEU A 78 16.04 10.19 5.31
N TYR A 79 15.68 11.42 5.65
CA TYR A 79 14.28 11.86 5.61
C TYR A 79 13.72 11.81 4.18
N VAL A 80 14.47 12.28 3.18
CA VAL A 80 14.06 12.22 1.77
C VAL A 80 13.85 10.77 1.34
N LYS A 81 14.80 9.87 1.64
CA LYS A 81 14.66 8.44 1.34
C LYS A 81 13.43 7.82 2.02
N SER A 82 13.18 8.14 3.28
CA SER A 82 11.97 7.69 3.99
C SER A 82 10.69 8.18 3.29
N ALA A 83 10.66 9.45 2.88
CA ALA A 83 9.52 10.04 2.18
C ALA A 83 9.31 9.45 0.76
N GLU A 84 10.39 9.14 0.04
CA GLU A 84 10.33 8.48 -1.26
C GLU A 84 9.74 7.07 -1.15
N GLU A 85 10.19 6.28 -0.18
CA GLU A 85 9.65 4.93 0.05
C GLU A 85 8.18 4.98 0.51
N HIS A 86 7.81 5.94 1.38
CA HIS A 86 6.41 6.19 1.71
C HIS A 86 5.56 6.56 0.48
N SER A 87 6.10 7.38 -0.42
CA SER A 87 5.42 7.81 -1.65
C SER A 87 5.20 6.64 -2.61
N LYS A 88 6.18 5.74 -2.76
CA LYS A 88 6.04 4.49 -3.53
C LYS A 88 4.95 3.60 -2.94
N ALA A 89 4.95 3.42 -1.62
CA ALA A 89 3.90 2.68 -0.91
C ALA A 89 2.51 3.28 -1.15
N ALA A 90 2.38 4.62 -1.11
CA ALA A 90 1.12 5.31 -1.36
C ALA A 90 0.64 5.14 -2.83
N GLN A 91 1.56 5.20 -3.79
CA GLN A 91 1.25 4.98 -5.20
C GLN A 91 0.75 3.55 -5.44
N LEU A 92 1.45 2.55 -4.91
CA LEU A 92 1.04 1.14 -5.01
C LEU A 92 -0.31 0.90 -4.34
N HIS A 93 -0.58 1.53 -3.19
CA HIS A 93 -1.90 1.46 -2.56
C HIS A 93 -3.00 2.04 -3.46
N ALA A 94 -2.76 3.19 -4.10
CA ALA A 94 -3.72 3.77 -5.04
C ALA A 94 -3.96 2.86 -6.25
N ASP A 95 -2.92 2.19 -6.75
CA ASP A 95 -3.03 1.24 -7.86
C ASP A 95 -3.79 -0.02 -7.45
N ALA A 96 -3.53 -0.56 -6.26
CA ALA A 96 -4.29 -1.68 -5.70
C ALA A 96 -5.79 -1.34 -5.55
N VAL A 97 -6.11 -0.12 -5.10
CA VAL A 97 -7.52 0.35 -5.01
C VAL A 97 -8.15 0.42 -6.40
N LYS A 98 -7.44 0.89 -7.43
CA LYS A 98 -7.96 0.89 -8.80
C LYS A 98 -8.25 -0.52 -9.29
N GLU A 99 -7.35 -1.47 -9.07
CA GLU A 99 -7.58 -2.87 -9.47
C GLU A 99 -8.78 -3.47 -8.72
N TYR A 100 -8.89 -3.24 -7.41
CA TYR A 100 -10.03 -3.69 -6.62
C TYR A 100 -11.36 -3.13 -7.15
N LEU A 101 -11.40 -1.85 -7.53
CA LEU A 101 -12.59 -1.23 -8.13
C LEU A 101 -12.95 -1.83 -9.49
N LYS A 102 -11.97 -2.18 -10.32
CA LYS A 102 -12.22 -2.86 -11.61
C LYS A 102 -12.87 -4.22 -11.39
N VAL A 103 -12.35 -5.00 -10.44
CA VAL A 103 -12.91 -6.30 -10.06
C VAL A 103 -14.37 -6.12 -9.61
N GLY A 104 -14.61 -5.24 -8.65
CA GLY A 104 -15.97 -4.98 -8.14
C GLY A 104 -16.95 -4.57 -9.24
N LYS A 105 -16.52 -3.71 -10.17
CA LYS A 105 -17.33 -3.32 -11.33
C LYS A 105 -17.66 -4.53 -12.23
N ALA A 106 -16.67 -5.37 -12.55
CA ALA A 106 -16.87 -6.55 -13.38
C ALA A 106 -17.87 -7.54 -12.75
N TYR A 107 -17.84 -7.71 -11.43
CA TYR A 107 -18.83 -8.53 -10.71
C TYR A 107 -20.25 -7.96 -10.82
N ILE A 108 -20.41 -6.66 -10.64
CA ILE A 108 -21.71 -6.00 -10.73
C ILE A 108 -22.27 -6.11 -12.15
N ASP A 109 -21.44 -5.87 -13.17
CA ASP A 109 -21.86 -5.95 -14.57
C ASP A 109 -22.27 -7.38 -14.96
N LYS A 110 -21.54 -8.40 -14.48
CA LYS A 110 -21.89 -9.81 -14.69
C LYS A 110 -23.23 -10.17 -14.05
N THR A 111 -23.39 -9.86 -12.77
CA THR A 111 -24.61 -10.19 -12.02
C THR A 111 -25.85 -9.51 -12.58
N ARG A 112 -25.73 -8.26 -13.07
CA ARG A 112 -26.80 -7.58 -13.79
C ARG A 112 -27.15 -8.27 -15.10
N GLY A 113 -26.15 -8.63 -15.91
CA GLY A 113 -26.37 -9.33 -17.18
C GLY A 113 -27.00 -10.71 -17.02
N ASP A 114 -26.76 -11.39 -15.89
CA ASP A 114 -27.39 -12.68 -15.60
C ASP A 114 -28.88 -12.54 -15.20
N LEU A 115 -29.26 -11.44 -14.52
CA LEU A 115 -30.65 -11.12 -14.19
C LEU A 115 -31.47 -10.75 -15.45
N ASP A 116 -30.88 -9.94 -16.35
CA ASP A 116 -31.55 -9.50 -17.58
C ASP A 116 -31.82 -10.67 -18.56
N LYS A 117 -31.06 -11.78 -18.47
CA LYS A 117 -31.29 -13.00 -19.27
C LYS A 117 -32.36 -13.94 -18.71
N GLN A 118 -32.79 -13.71 -17.46
CA GLN A 118 -33.79 -14.53 -16.77
C GLN A 118 -35.19 -13.89 -16.77
N SER A 119 -35.33 -12.69 -17.35
CA SER A 119 -36.59 -11.94 -17.50
C SER A 119 -37.10 -11.98 -18.94
#